data_AF-A0A357TGD8-F1
#
_entry.id   AF-A0A357TGD8-F1
#
_cell.length_a   1.000
_cell.length_b   1.000
_cell.length_c   1.000
_cell.angle_alpha   90.00
_cell.angle_beta   90.00
_cell.angle_gamma   90.00
#
_symmetry.space_group_name_H-M   'P 1'
#
loop_
_entity.id
_entity.type
_entity.pdbx_description
1 polymer ?
#
loop_
_entity_poly.entity_id
_entity_poly.type
_entity_poly.pdbx_seq_one_letter_code
_entity_poly.pdbx_strand_id
1 'polypeptide(L)'
;MKNLVEIYDTTLRDGTQGEGVSFSVADKLRVAEKLDAFGVHYVEGGWPGSNPKDIEFFKEAAKRKWKNVQIAAFGSTRRKK
;
A
#
# COMPACT_ATOMS: atom_id res chain seq x y z
N MET A 1 -20.69 10.93 -21.12
CA MET A 1 -20.16 9.93 -20.18
C MET A 1 -19.34 10.66 -19.13
N LYS A 2 -19.52 10.38 -17.83
CA LYS A 2 -18.58 10.88 -16.81
C LYS A 2 -17.29 10.08 -16.96
N ASN A 3 -16.16 10.76 -17.19
CA ASN A 3 -14.86 10.10 -17.14
C ASN A 3 -14.55 9.80 -15.68
N LEU A 4 -14.52 8.51 -15.34
CA LEU A 4 -14.10 8.05 -14.02
C LEU A 4 -12.58 8.17 -13.94
N VAL A 5 -12.09 8.86 -12.92
CA VAL A 5 -10.66 8.93 -12.58
C VAL A 5 -10.45 8.11 -11.31
N GLU A 6 -9.65 7.06 -11.42
CA GLU A 6 -9.23 6.26 -10.28
C GLU A 6 -7.91 6.79 -9.72
N ILE A 7 -7.74 6.65 -8.40
CA ILE A 7 -6.57 7.14 -7.67
C ILE A 7 -5.75 5.94 -7.22
N TYR A 8 -4.47 5.94 -7.59
CA TYR A 8 -3.46 4.99 -7.12
C TYR A 8 -2.47 5.76 -6.24
N ASP A 9 -2.56 5.55 -4.92
CA ASP A 9 -1.73 6.25 -3.94
C ASP A 9 -0.47 5.44 -3.60
N THR A 10 0.70 6.11 -3.63
CA THR A 10 2.01 5.49 -3.41
C THR A 10 2.65 5.85 -2.07
N THR A 11 1.90 6.46 -1.14
CA THR A 11 2.41 6.97 0.15
C THR A 11 3.16 5.90 0.94
N LEU A 12 2.67 4.65 0.95
CA LEU A 12 3.21 3.57 1.77
C LEU A 12 4.43 2.85 1.18
N ARG A 13 4.79 3.16 -0.07
CA ARG A 13 5.95 2.61 -0.76
C ARG A 13 6.88 3.73 -1.19
N ASP A 14 6.48 4.52 -2.18
CA ASP A 14 7.35 5.53 -2.79
C ASP A 14 7.55 6.70 -1.85
N GLY A 15 6.48 7.10 -1.15
CA GLY A 15 6.53 8.12 -0.09
C GLY A 15 7.43 7.75 1.10
N THR A 16 7.87 6.50 1.21
CA THR A 16 8.77 6.04 2.29
C THR A 16 10.24 5.99 1.88
N GLN A 17 10.59 6.32 0.63
CA GLN A 17 11.99 6.30 0.18
C GLN A 17 12.82 7.49 0.65
N GLY A 18 12.19 8.50 1.28
CA GLY A 18 12.86 9.64 1.86
C GLY A 18 13.64 9.29 3.14
N GLU A 19 14.80 9.91 3.31
CA GLU A 19 15.61 9.75 4.53
C GLU A 19 14.82 10.17 5.78
N GLY A 20 14.92 9.37 6.84
CA GLY A 20 14.21 9.61 8.10
C GLY A 20 12.74 9.18 8.11
N VAL A 21 12.18 8.67 7.01
CA VAL A 21 10.82 8.13 6.96
C VAL A 21 10.85 6.62 7.17
N SER A 22 10.28 6.15 8.28
CA SER A 22 10.10 4.72 8.52
C SER A 22 8.77 4.46 9.20
N PHE A 23 7.94 3.63 8.57
CA PHE A 23 6.69 3.18 9.17
C PHE A 23 6.87 1.83 9.87
N SER A 24 6.27 1.69 11.05
CA SER A 24 5.94 0.37 11.57
C SER A 24 4.79 -0.24 10.75
N VAL A 25 4.58 -1.55 10.89
CA VAL A 25 3.42 -2.23 10.27
C VAL A 25 2.11 -1.55 10.71
N ALA A 26 2.00 -1.21 12.00
CA ALA A 26 0.84 -0.53 12.54
C ALA A 26 0.63 0.87 11.92
N ASP A 27 1.69 1.61 11.66
CA ASP A 27 1.59 2.93 11.01
C ASP A 27 1.11 2.81 9.57
N LYS A 28 1.68 1.86 8.81
CA LYS A 28 1.22 1.57 7.43
C LYS A 28 -0.27 1.25 7.39
N LEU A 29 -0.70 0.41 8.31
CA LEU A 29 -2.07 -0.02 8.49
C LEU A 29 -3.02 1.14 8.81
N ARG A 30 -2.64 2.05 9.71
CA ARG A 30 -3.42 3.27 10.02
C ARG A 30 -3.52 4.21 8.83
N VAL A 31 -2.43 4.42 8.09
CA VAL A 31 -2.43 5.27 6.90
C VAL A 31 -3.32 4.66 5.81
N ALA A 32 -3.23 3.35 5.56
CA ALA A 32 -4.11 2.66 4.61
C ALA A 32 -5.60 2.82 4.98
N GLU A 33 -5.96 2.72 6.27
CA GLU A 33 -7.34 2.98 6.73
C GLU A 33 -7.79 4.43 6.49
N LYS A 34 -6.89 5.40 6.62
CA LYS A 34 -7.20 6.81 6.32
C LYS A 34 -7.41 7.03 4.83
N LEU A 35 -6.61 6.38 3.98
CA LEU A 35 -6.76 6.44 2.52
C LEU A 35 -8.05 5.75 2.06
N ASP A 36 -8.41 4.62 2.68
CA ASP A 36 -9.71 3.97 2.47
C ASP A 36 -10.87 4.88 2.84
N ALA A 37 -10.81 5.50 4.03
CA ALA A 37 -11.84 6.44 4.49
C ALA A 37 -11.96 7.69 3.60
N PHE A 38 -10.85 8.14 3.01
CA PHE A 38 -10.81 9.25 2.05
C PHE A 38 -11.43 8.88 0.69
N GLY A 39 -11.53 7.60 0.35
CA GLY A 39 -12.10 7.11 -0.91
C GLY A 39 -11.06 6.86 -2.00
N VAL A 40 -9.81 6.57 -1.63
CA VAL A 40 -8.79 6.12 -2.58
C VAL A 40 -9.15 4.74 -3.13
N HIS A 41 -8.86 4.51 -4.41
CA HIS A 41 -9.22 3.28 -5.11
C HIS A 41 -8.14 2.21 -4.93
N TYR A 42 -6.86 2.60 -4.98
CA TYR A 42 -5.73 1.70 -4.81
C TYR A 42 -4.65 2.32 -3.91
N VAL A 43 -4.05 1.51 -3.04
CA VAL A 43 -2.90 1.90 -2.22
C VAL A 43 -1.75 0.92 -2.45
N GLU A 44 -0.60 1.43 -2.88
CA GLU A 44 0.63 0.65 -3.00
C GLU A 44 1.24 0.40 -1.62
N GLY A 45 1.01 -0.80 -1.06
CA GLY A 45 1.34 -1.14 0.32
C GLY A 45 2.83 -1.37 0.61
N GLY A 46 3.65 -1.53 -0.44
CA GLY A 46 5.07 -1.85 -0.33
C GLY A 46 5.51 -2.95 -1.29
N TRP A 47 6.74 -3.43 -1.10
CA TRP A 47 7.33 -4.50 -1.89
C TRP A 47 7.63 -5.73 -1.02
N PRO A 48 6.71 -6.70 -0.93
CA PRO A 48 6.88 -7.89 -0.08
C PRO A 48 8.01 -8.81 -0.55
N GLY A 49 8.50 -8.64 -1.78
CA GLY A 49 9.67 -9.37 -2.29
C GLY A 49 11.01 -8.86 -1.78
N SER A 50 11.07 -7.67 -1.17
CA SER A 50 12.32 -7.06 -0.68
C SER A 50 12.31 -6.73 0.82
N ASN A 51 11.13 -6.48 1.40
CA ASN A 51 11.01 -6.00 2.79
C ASN A 51 10.11 -6.92 3.64
N PRO A 52 10.64 -7.55 4.71
CA PRO A 52 9.84 -8.37 5.64
C PRO A 52 8.68 -7.63 6.30
N LYS A 53 8.81 -6.33 6.59
CA LYS A 53 7.71 -5.53 7.16
C LYS A 53 6.55 -5.40 6.18
N ASP A 54 6.83 -5.38 4.88
CA ASP A 54 5.79 -5.30 3.87
C ASP A 54 5.02 -6.62 3.80
N ILE A 55 5.72 -7.76 3.90
CA ILE A 55 5.08 -9.08 4.01
C ILE A 55 4.10 -9.11 5.19
N GLU A 56 4.54 -8.65 6.36
CA GLU A 56 3.70 -8.58 7.56
C GLU A 56 2.52 -7.61 7.38
N PHE A 57 2.76 -6.43 6.81
CA PHE A 57 1.70 -5.49 6.45
C PHE A 57 0.63 -6.14 5.56
N PHE A 58 1.01 -6.85 4.49
CA PHE A 58 0.04 -7.52 3.61
C PHE A 58 -0.75 -8.62 4.34
N LYS A 59 -0.10 -9.37 5.25
CA LYS A 59 -0.80 -10.37 6.08
C LYS A 59 -1.83 -9.74 7.00
N GLU A 60 -1.50 -8.64 7.66
CA GLU A 60 -2.43 -7.93 8.54
C GLU A 60 -3.52 -7.17 7.76
N ALA A 61 -3.18 -6.58 6.62
CA ALA A 61 -4.12 -5.90 5.74
C ALA A 61 -5.18 -6.86 5.17
N ALA A 62 -4.80 -8.11 4.87
CA ALA A 62 -5.73 -9.14 4.40
C ALA A 62 -6.77 -9.57 5.45
N LYS A 63 -6.53 -9.31 6.74
CA LYS A 63 -7.49 -9.60 7.83
C LYS A 63 -8.55 -8.51 7.99
N ARG A 64 -8.45 -7.41 7.24
CA ARG A 64 -9.30 -6.22 7.40
C ARG A 64 -10.32 -6.12 6.29
N LYS A 65 -11.42 -5.44 6.60
CA LYS A 65 -12.44 -5.08 5.62
C LYS A 65 -12.16 -3.66 5.13
N TRP A 66 -11.95 -3.54 3.83
CA TRP A 66 -11.74 -2.28 3.12
C TRP A 66 -13.04 -1.86 2.45
N LYS A 67 -13.41 -0.59 2.53
CA LYS A 67 -14.69 -0.10 1.99
C LYS A 67 -14.57 0.33 0.53
N ASN A 68 -13.49 1.03 0.21
CA ASN A 68 -13.26 1.67 -1.08
C ASN A 68 -11.96 1.18 -1.73
N VAL A 69 -10.93 0.90 -0.92
CA VAL A 69 -9.57 0.69 -1.41
C VAL A 69 -9.23 -0.78 -1.67
N GLN A 70 -8.42 -1.02 -2.70
CA GLN A 70 -7.69 -2.25 -2.92
C GLN A 70 -6.20 -2.05 -2.57
N ILE A 71 -5.65 -2.94 -1.75
CA ILE A 71 -4.23 -2.88 -1.40
C ILE A 71 -3.41 -3.61 -2.46
N ALA A 72 -2.51 -2.88 -3.11
CA ALA A 72 -1.66 -3.37 -4.21
C ALA A 72 -0.22 -3.59 -3.72
N ALA A 73 0.40 -4.69 -4.18
CA ALA A 73 1.81 -4.98 -3.94
C ALA A 73 2.67 -4.51 -5.11
N PHE A 74 3.77 -3.81 -4.82
CA PHE A 74 4.81 -3.55 -5.80
C PHE A 74 5.68 -4.80 -5.99
N GLY A 75 6.19 -5.01 -7.20
CA GLY A 75 7.09 -6.12 -7.48
C GLY A 75 7.74 -6.06 -8.84
N SER A 76 8.82 -6.83 -9.00
CA SER A 76 9.52 -6.97 -10.27
C SER A 76 8.67 -7.75 -11.28
N THR A 77 8.66 -7.30 -12.53
CA THR A 77 8.00 -8.01 -13.65
C THR A 77 8.79 -9.24 -14.12
N ARG A 78 10.05 -9.39 -13.68
CA ARG A 78 10.94 -10.52 -14.01
C ARG A 78 11.68 -11.02 -12.78
N ARG A 79 11.74 -12.35 -12.60
CA ARG A 79 12.63 -13.00 -11.62
C ARG A 79 14.06 -13.00 -12.17
N LYS A 80 15.03 -12.52 -11.38
CA LYS A 80 16.45 -12.59 -11.75
C LYS A 80 16.86 -14.07 -11.71
N LYS A 81 17.42 -14.58 -12.82
CA LYS A 81 18.01 -15.92 -12.89
C LYS A 81 19.28 -15.97 -12.05
#